data_AF-A0AA95MSS6-F1
#
_entry.id   AF-A0AA95MSS6-F1
#
_cell.length_a   1.000
_cell.length_b   1.000
_cell.length_c   1.000
_cell.angle_alpha   90.00
_cell.angle_beta   90.00
_cell.angle_gamma   90.00
#
_symmetry.space_group_name_H-M   'P 1'
#
loop_
_entity.id
_entity.type
_entity.pdbx_description
1 polymer ?
#
loop_
_entity_poly.entity_id
_entity_poly.type
_entity_poly.pdbx_seq_one_letter_code
_entity_poly.pdbx_strand_id
1 'polypeptide(L)'
;MKKSTKLICGIFLFLVTLFLVTMYITDYMNGLKIGISDVVVFVLLLSSWLHFFTWGSDPKVQKDELGKNISNTSAKLSYFILTGSLFMLWVIDRITFVRKNEYGNVSLFIALCLAMMLFPIIQFFISRKYK
;
A
#
# COMPACT_ATOMS: atom_id res chain seq x y z
N MET A 1 5.41 24.37 -10.11
CA MET A 1 4.09 24.09 -10.74
C MET A 1 2.98 24.70 -9.88
N LYS A 2 1.89 25.23 -10.49
CA LYS A 2 0.79 25.95 -9.83
C LYS A 2 0.18 25.10 -8.70
N LYS A 3 0.17 25.64 -7.49
CA LYS A 3 -0.39 25.07 -6.23
C LYS A 3 -1.76 24.37 -6.42
N SER A 4 -2.53 24.84 -7.39
CA SER A 4 -3.86 24.33 -7.77
C SER A 4 -3.89 22.86 -8.19
N THR A 5 -2.94 22.33 -8.98
CA THR A 5 -3.01 20.93 -9.50
C THR A 5 -2.80 19.89 -8.39
N LYS A 6 -1.91 20.17 -7.43
CA LYS A 6 -1.71 19.32 -6.25
C LYS A 6 -2.96 19.32 -5.37
N LEU A 7 -3.59 20.49 -5.23
CA LEU A 7 -4.82 20.67 -4.45
C LEU A 7 -5.99 19.89 -5.06
N ILE A 8 -6.16 19.95 -6.39
CA ILE A 8 -7.23 19.22 -7.11
C ILE A 8 -7.06 17.71 -6.97
N CYS A 9 -5.84 17.19 -7.17
CA CYS A 9 -5.59 15.74 -7.06
C CYS A 9 -5.78 15.24 -5.61
N GLY A 10 -5.39 16.04 -4.60
CA GLY A 10 -5.66 15.74 -3.20
C GLY A 10 -7.15 15.76 -2.84
N ILE A 11 -7.90 16.74 -3.33
CA ILE A 11 -9.36 16.81 -3.15
C ILE A 11 -10.05 15.60 -3.80
N PHE A 12 -9.63 15.22 -5.00
CA PHE A 12 -10.17 14.04 -5.67
C PHE A 12 -9.92 12.76 -4.86
N LEU A 13 -8.69 12.55 -4.39
CA LEU A 13 -8.34 11.42 -3.51
C LEU A 13 -9.18 11.42 -2.24
N PHE A 14 -9.36 12.59 -1.62
CA PHE A 14 -10.22 12.75 -0.44
C PHE A 14 -11.68 12.40 -0.72
N LEU A 15 -12.23 12.86 -1.85
CA LEU A 15 -13.62 12.57 -2.23
C LEU A 15 -13.84 11.06 -2.44
N VAL A 16 -12.90 10.40 -3.11
CA VAL A 16 -12.90 8.94 -3.30
C VAL A 16 -12.83 8.21 -1.96
N THR A 17 -11.99 8.68 -1.03
CA THR A 17 -11.90 8.05 0.31
C THR A 17 -13.20 8.19 1.08
N LEU A 18 -13.84 9.36 1.01
CA LEU A 18 -15.08 9.63 1.74
C LEU A 18 -16.20 8.76 1.19
N PHE A 19 -16.32 8.65 -0.14
CA PHE A 19 -17.27 7.76 -0.79
C PHE A 19 -17.09 6.29 -0.36
N LEU A 20 -15.86 5.78 -0.37
CA LEU A 20 -15.56 4.40 0.03
C LEU A 20 -15.86 4.17 1.52
N VAL A 21 -15.51 5.11 2.40
CA VAL A 21 -15.84 5.02 3.83
C VAL A 21 -17.34 5.00 4.05
N THR A 22 -18.10 5.86 3.36
CA THR A 22 -19.56 5.86 3.44
C THR A 22 -20.15 4.52 2.99
N MET A 23 -19.68 3.95 1.88
CA MET A 23 -20.10 2.62 1.44
C MET A 23 -19.82 1.54 2.50
N TYR A 24 -18.62 1.52 3.08
CA TYR A 24 -18.28 0.54 4.11
C TYR A 24 -19.13 0.67 5.38
N ILE A 25 -19.44 1.90 5.79
CA ILE A 25 -20.33 2.15 6.93
C ILE A 25 -21.74 1.63 6.63
N THR A 26 -22.26 1.89 5.42
CA THR A 26 -23.59 1.38 5.03
C THR A 26 -23.62 -0.14 4.95
N ASP A 27 -22.56 -0.76 4.42
CA ASP A 27 -22.46 -2.21 4.32
C ASP A 27 -22.40 -2.87 5.70
N TYR A 28 -21.64 -2.26 6.63
CA TYR A 28 -21.59 -2.69 8.03
C TYR A 28 -22.96 -2.58 8.71
N MET A 29 -23.67 -1.47 8.52
CA MET A 29 -25.03 -1.29 9.06
C MET A 29 -26.04 -2.29 8.49
N ASN A 30 -25.88 -2.67 7.22
CA ASN A 30 -26.72 -3.67 6.56
C ASN A 30 -26.35 -5.12 6.93
N GLY A 31 -25.35 -5.32 7.79
CA GLY A 31 -24.89 -6.65 8.20
C GLY A 31 -24.14 -7.42 7.10
N LEU A 32 -23.71 -6.74 6.04
CA LEU A 32 -22.87 -7.33 5.01
C LEU A 32 -21.49 -7.62 5.60
N LYS A 33 -20.97 -8.82 5.30
CA LYS A 33 -19.64 -9.22 5.76
C LYS A 33 -18.58 -8.55 4.90
N ILE A 34 -17.58 -7.96 5.56
CA ILE A 34 -16.39 -7.41 4.92
C ILE A 34 -15.64 -8.55 4.23
N GLY A 35 -15.52 -8.45 2.91
CA GLY A 35 -14.88 -9.43 2.05
C GLY A 35 -13.39 -9.18 1.85
N ILE A 36 -12.74 -10.12 1.17
CA ILE A 36 -11.32 -10.01 0.76
C ILE A 36 -11.12 -8.79 -0.17
N SER A 37 -12.09 -8.52 -1.04
CA SER A 37 -12.10 -7.35 -1.94
C SER A 37 -11.93 -6.04 -1.18
N ASP A 38 -12.57 -5.94 -0.02
CA ASP A 38 -12.67 -4.71 0.75
C ASP A 38 -11.32 -4.35 1.39
N VAL A 39 -10.62 -5.40 1.86
CA VAL A 39 -9.26 -5.30 2.38
C VAL A 39 -8.30 -4.88 1.26
N VAL A 40 -8.43 -5.43 0.04
CA VAL A 40 -7.60 -5.02 -1.11
C VAL A 40 -7.84 -3.56 -1.48
N VAL A 41 -9.10 -3.12 -1.52
CA VAL A 41 -9.45 -1.72 -1.78
C VAL A 41 -8.85 -0.79 -0.73
N PHE A 42 -8.89 -1.19 0.55
CA PHE A 42 -8.24 -0.43 1.64
C PHE A 42 -6.72 -0.34 1.46
N VAL A 43 -6.07 -1.45 1.11
CA VAL A 43 -4.62 -1.50 0.82
C VAL A 43 -4.26 -0.56 -0.32
N LEU A 44 -5.02 -0.59 -1.42
CA LEU A 44 -4.82 0.28 -2.58
C LEU A 44 -5.03 1.76 -2.24
N LEU A 45 -6.04 2.06 -1.43
CA LEU A 45 -6.31 3.40 -0.92
C LEU A 45 -5.12 3.94 -0.12
N LEU A 46 -4.61 3.15 0.82
CA LEU A 46 -3.47 3.53 1.65
C LEU A 46 -2.21 3.75 0.81
N SER A 47 -1.92 2.82 -0.11
CA SER A 47 -0.80 2.94 -1.05
C SER A 47 -0.91 4.19 -1.93
N SER A 48 -2.12 4.55 -2.36
CA SER A 48 -2.39 5.75 -3.16
C SER A 48 -2.11 7.04 -2.37
N TRP A 49 -2.52 7.09 -1.10
CA TRP A 49 -2.19 8.21 -0.21
C TRP A 49 -0.69 8.35 0.02
N LEU A 50 0.01 7.24 0.28
CA LEU A 50 1.47 7.24 0.46
C LEU A 50 2.19 7.71 -0.81
N HIS A 51 1.75 7.26 -1.99
CA HIS A 51 2.27 7.76 -3.26
C HIS A 51 2.03 9.26 -3.43
N PHE A 52 0.82 9.73 -3.17
CA PHE A 52 0.47 11.15 -3.25
C PHE A 52 1.29 12.00 -2.27
N PHE A 53 1.55 11.53 -1.05
CA PHE A 53 2.41 12.24 -0.10
C PHE A 53 3.89 12.26 -0.51
N THR A 54 4.37 11.17 -1.11
CA THR A 54 5.79 11.00 -1.51
C THR A 54 6.14 11.91 -2.69
N TRP A 55 5.35 11.87 -3.77
CA TRP A 55 5.67 12.55 -5.02
C TRP A 55 4.78 13.76 -5.31
N GLY A 56 3.65 13.90 -4.62
CA GLY A 56 2.60 14.84 -5.02
C GLY A 56 2.09 14.52 -6.42
N SER A 57 1.80 15.56 -7.21
CA SER A 57 1.39 15.42 -8.61
C SER A 57 2.45 15.87 -9.62
N ASP A 58 3.73 15.99 -9.22
CA ASP A 58 4.80 16.46 -10.11
C ASP A 58 5.58 15.28 -10.74
N PRO A 59 5.28 14.87 -12.00
CA PRO A 59 6.01 13.81 -12.67
C PRO A 59 7.47 14.20 -13.00
N LYS A 60 7.80 15.50 -12.93
CA LYS A 60 9.17 16.00 -13.13
C LYS A 60 10.09 15.69 -11.96
N VAL A 61 9.58 15.73 -10.73
CA VAL A 61 10.36 15.40 -9.50
C VAL A 61 10.73 13.91 -9.49
N GLN A 62 9.88 13.07 -10.07
CA GLN A 62 10.14 11.63 -10.19
C GLN A 62 11.14 11.28 -11.29
N LYS A 63 11.26 12.13 -12.32
CA LYS A 63 12.20 11.97 -13.44
C LYS A 63 13.56 12.63 -13.21
N ASP A 64 13.68 13.40 -12.12
CA ASP A 64 14.93 14.02 -11.72
C ASP A 64 15.92 12.95 -11.24
N GLU A 65 17.22 13.20 -11.34
CA GLU A 65 18.25 12.20 -10.97
C GLU A 65 18.10 11.74 -9.51
N LEU A 66 17.75 12.70 -8.65
CA LEU A 66 17.50 12.47 -7.23
C LEU A 66 16.23 11.62 -7.01
N GLY A 67 15.17 11.86 -7.78
CA GLY A 67 13.94 11.05 -7.75
C GLY A 67 14.18 9.61 -8.22
N LYS A 68 14.99 9.44 -9.26
CA LYS A 68 15.38 8.12 -9.77
C LYS A 68 16.22 7.34 -8.74
N ASN A 69 17.11 8.03 -8.02
CA ASN A 69 17.92 7.42 -6.97
C ASN A 69 17.05 6.99 -5.76
N ILE A 70 16.09 7.83 -5.34
CA ILE A 70 15.12 7.48 -4.29
C ILE A 70 14.31 6.24 -4.70
N SER A 71 13.80 6.20 -5.93
CA SER A 71 13.01 5.06 -6.42
C SER A 71 13.82 3.76 -6.50
N ASN A 72 15.08 3.82 -6.93
CA ASN A 72 15.93 2.63 -6.98
C ASN A 72 16.31 2.15 -5.58
N THR A 73 16.62 3.07 -4.67
CA THR A 73 16.97 2.74 -3.28
C THR A 73 15.77 2.16 -2.55
N SER A 74 14.58 2.75 -2.73
CA SER A 74 13.34 2.22 -2.17
C SER A 74 12.98 0.87 -2.74
N ALA A 75 13.12 0.65 -4.05
CA ALA A 75 12.88 -0.64 -4.68
C ALA A 75 13.78 -1.73 -4.08
N LYS A 76 15.07 -1.44 -3.94
CA LYS A 76 16.05 -2.39 -3.38
C LYS A 76 15.73 -2.74 -1.93
N LEU A 77 15.43 -1.74 -1.10
CA LEU A 77 15.11 -1.97 0.31
C LEU A 77 13.77 -2.72 0.47
N SER A 78 12.77 -2.35 -0.33
CA SER A 78 11.45 -3.01 -0.34
C SER A 78 11.57 -4.47 -0.75
N TYR A 79 12.42 -4.76 -1.73
CA TYR A 79 12.69 -6.13 -2.16
C TYR A 79 13.28 -6.98 -1.03
N PHE A 80 14.29 -6.48 -0.31
CA PHE A 80 14.90 -7.22 0.80
C PHE A 80 13.90 -7.45 1.95
N ILE A 81 13.14 -6.42 2.33
CA ILE A 81 12.14 -6.54 3.39
C ILE A 81 11.03 -7.51 2.97
N LEU A 82 10.51 -7.40 1.74
CA LEU A 82 9.49 -8.30 1.21
C LEU A 82 9.98 -9.75 1.18
N THR A 83 11.21 -9.97 0.73
CA THR A 83 11.81 -11.31 0.69
C THR A 83 11.92 -11.90 2.10
N GLY A 84 12.36 -11.10 3.08
CA GLY A 84 12.40 -11.52 4.49
C GLY A 84 11.00 -11.83 5.05
N SER A 85 10.01 -10.97 4.77
CA SER A 85 8.63 -11.18 5.20
C SER A 85 7.99 -12.43 4.57
N LEU A 86 8.25 -12.70 3.28
CA LEU A 86 7.78 -13.92 2.61
C LEU A 86 8.41 -15.16 3.25
N PHE A 87 9.70 -15.12 3.55
CA PHE A 87 10.39 -16.22 4.21
C PHE A 87 9.82 -16.47 5.61
N MET A 88 9.56 -15.40 6.38
CA MET A 88 8.95 -15.50 7.70
C MET A 88 7.52 -16.05 7.65
N LEU A 89 6.70 -15.57 6.70
CA LEU A 89 5.36 -16.11 6.45
C LEU A 89 5.41 -17.58 6.08
N TRP A 90 6.36 -17.99 5.23
CA TRP A 90 6.54 -19.39 4.86
C TRP A 90 6.95 -20.27 6.06
N VAL A 91 7.82 -19.78 6.94
CA VAL A 91 8.21 -20.49 8.18
C VAL A 91 7.01 -20.62 9.13
N ILE A 92 6.25 -19.53 9.34
CA ILE A 92 5.03 -19.56 10.15
C ILE A 92 4.00 -20.52 9.54
N ASP A 93 3.85 -20.50 8.22
CA ASP A 93 2.97 -21.40 7.47
C ASP A 93 3.35 -22.87 7.75
N ARG A 94 4.64 -23.19 7.64
CA ARG A 94 5.18 -24.52 7.91
C ARG A 94 5.06 -24.95 9.38
N ILE A 95 5.19 -24.05 10.35
CA ILE A 95 5.15 -24.41 11.78
C ILE A 95 3.71 -24.52 12.28
N THR A 96 2.82 -23.62 11.87
CA THR A 96 1.46 -23.50 12.40
C THR A 96 0.44 -24.32 11.60
N PHE A 97 0.62 -24.48 10.28
CA PHE A 97 -0.41 -25.05 9.40
C PHE A 97 -0.21 -26.54 9.08
N VAL A 98 0.90 -27.15 9.51
CA VAL A 98 1.09 -28.61 9.48
C VAL A 98 -0.02 -29.37 10.24
N ARG A 99 -0.80 -28.70 11.10
CA ARG A 99 -1.81 -29.34 11.96
C ARG A 99 -3.26 -29.20 11.52
N LYS A 100 -3.61 -28.26 10.64
CA LYS A 100 -5.00 -28.06 10.18
C LYS A 100 -5.01 -27.47 8.78
N ASN A 101 -5.44 -28.27 7.81
CA ASN A 101 -5.58 -27.95 6.37
C ASN A 101 -6.66 -26.88 6.05
N GLU A 102 -6.98 -26.00 6.99
CA GLU A 102 -8.21 -25.19 6.97
C GLU A 102 -8.00 -23.76 6.42
N TYR A 103 -6.75 -23.28 6.29
CA TYR A 103 -6.46 -21.85 6.04
C TYR A 103 -5.49 -21.57 4.86
N GLY A 104 -5.46 -22.44 3.86
CA GLY A 104 -4.43 -22.49 2.79
C GLY A 104 -4.28 -21.27 1.86
N ASN A 105 -5.09 -20.22 2.01
CA ASN A 105 -5.00 -19.01 1.18
C ASN A 105 -4.79 -17.71 1.96
N VAL A 106 -4.87 -17.74 3.29
CA VAL A 106 -4.75 -16.51 4.12
C VAL A 106 -3.30 -16.03 4.16
N SER A 107 -2.34 -16.96 4.25
CA SER A 107 -0.91 -16.64 4.24
C SER A 107 -0.48 -15.97 2.93
N LEU A 108 -0.93 -16.51 1.79
CA LEU A 108 -0.74 -15.93 0.46
C LEU A 108 -1.38 -14.55 0.33
N PHE A 109 -2.59 -14.37 0.88
CA PHE A 109 -3.27 -13.08 0.85
C PHE A 109 -2.52 -12.01 1.66
N ILE A 110 -2.01 -12.35 2.85
CA ILE A 110 -1.17 -11.46 3.66
C ILE A 110 0.13 -11.10 2.92
N ALA A 111 0.77 -12.09 2.29
CA ALA A 111 1.97 -11.87 1.48
C ALA A 111 1.71 -10.89 0.33
N LEU A 112 0.57 -11.03 -0.36
CA LEU A 112 0.15 -10.12 -1.43
C LEU A 112 -0.04 -8.69 -0.91
N CYS A 113 -0.77 -8.52 0.20
CA CYS A 113 -0.99 -7.21 0.83
C CYS A 113 0.34 -6.54 1.24
N LEU A 114 1.27 -7.31 1.81
CA LEU A 114 2.61 -6.81 2.16
C LEU A 114 3.40 -6.35 0.92
N ALA A 115 3.38 -7.14 -0.17
CA ALA A 115 4.06 -6.80 -1.41
C ALA A 115 3.56 -5.46 -1.97
N MET A 116 2.25 -5.21 -1.92
CA MET A 116 1.64 -3.99 -2.44
C MET A 116 1.90 -2.75 -1.54
N MET A 117 2.04 -2.93 -0.22
CA MET A 117 2.26 -1.83 0.72
C MET A 117 3.72 -1.47 0.93
N LEU A 118 4.65 -2.44 0.88
CA LEU A 118 6.04 -2.21 1.28
C LEU A 118 6.73 -1.15 0.41
N PHE A 119 6.53 -1.23 -0.90
CA PHE A 119 7.12 -0.27 -1.84
C PHE A 119 6.71 1.18 -1.56
N PRO A 120 5.41 1.55 -1.54
CA PRO A 120 5.01 2.92 -1.27
C PRO A 120 5.37 3.41 0.14
N ILE A 121 5.34 2.53 1.16
CA ILE A 121 5.77 2.88 2.53
C ILE A 121 7.25 3.27 2.55
N ILE A 122 8.12 2.43 2.00
CA ILE A 122 9.57 2.66 2.02
C ILE A 122 9.94 3.87 1.18
N GLN A 123 9.27 4.04 0.04
CA GLN A 123 9.45 5.21 -0.81
C GLN A 123 9.08 6.51 -0.08
N PHE A 124 8.00 6.50 0.70
CA PHE A 124 7.62 7.62 1.56
C PHE A 124 8.69 7.96 2.60
N PHE A 125 9.19 6.97 3.35
CA PHE A 125 10.22 7.19 4.36
C PHE A 125 11.53 7.72 3.76
N ILE A 126 11.97 7.14 2.65
CA ILE A 126 13.21 7.57 1.98
C ILE A 126 13.06 8.99 1.44
N SER A 127 11.92 9.34 0.83
CA SER A 127 11.70 10.70 0.31
C SER A 127 11.78 11.79 1.38
N ARG A 128 11.37 11.50 2.62
CA ARG A 128 11.50 12.43 3.76
C ARG A 128 12.93 12.61 4.23
N LYS A 129 13.83 11.66 3.96
CA LYS A 129 15.25 11.76 4.34
C LYS A 129 16.05 12.67 3.40
N TYR A 130 15.55 12.88 2.17
CA TYR A 130 16.19 13.71 1.14
C TYR A 130 15.58 15.11 1.00
N LYS A 131 14.53 15.43 1.76
CA LYS A 131 13.95 16.78 1.88
C LYS A 131 14.52 17.48 3.10
#